data_AF-A0A7J3JD61-F1
#
_entry.id   AF-A0A7J3JD61-F1
#
_cell.length_a   1.000
_cell.length_b   1.000
_cell.length_c   1.000
_cell.angle_alpha   90.00
_cell.angle_beta   90.00
_cell.angle_gamma   90.00
#
_symmetry.space_group_name_H-M   'P 1'
#
loop_
_entity.id
_entity.type
_entity.pdbx_description
1 polymer ?
#
loop_
_entity_poly.entity_id
_entity_poly.type
_entity_poly.pdbx_seq_one_letter_code
_entity_poly.pdbx_strand_id
1 'polypeptide(L)'
;MNNKRILRFNLDNVEKALLDVERNWTKINDQLEYEKLGKRDSFDSVIRGRMMDAYRHLDNLLGKGVEPFSTKGLSEIPELNNIVHYGFDIELRLEFNTAIQANLEKFAQNIVPIEKWYRKHMKGEPHPLKAAAQVYVAALGFPQL
;
A
#
# COMPACT_ATOMS: atom_id res chain seq x y z
N MET A 1 4.24 -8.87 31.42
CA MET A 1 3.94 -8.85 29.96
C MET A 1 3.95 -7.40 29.54
N ASN A 2 4.86 -7.00 28.66
CA ASN A 2 5.00 -5.60 28.26
C ASN A 2 3.83 -5.25 27.33
N ASN A 3 2.86 -4.48 27.83
CA ASN A 3 1.67 -4.10 27.08
C ASN A 3 2.05 -2.99 26.08
N LYS A 4 2.73 -3.38 24.99
CA LYS A 4 3.21 -2.45 23.97
C LYS A 4 1.99 -1.87 23.28
N ARG A 5 1.69 -0.60 23.53
CA ARG A 5 0.57 0.11 22.91
C ARG A 5 0.78 0.14 21.40
N ILE A 6 -0.01 -0.62 20.66
CA ILE A 6 0.00 -0.62 19.20
C ILE A 6 -0.68 0.67 18.72
N LEU A 7 0.05 1.46 17.94
CA LEU A 7 -0.52 2.62 17.26
C LEU A 7 -1.43 2.15 16.13
N ARG A 8 -2.59 2.78 16.01
CA ARG A 8 -3.65 2.45 15.04
C ARG A 8 -3.89 3.63 14.12
N PHE A 9 -4.46 3.37 12.96
CA PHE A 9 -4.85 4.46 12.06
C PHE A 9 -6.04 5.23 12.64
N ASN A 10 -6.01 6.55 12.45
CA ASN A 10 -7.21 7.36 12.59
C ASN A 10 -7.98 7.28 11.25
N LEU A 11 -8.85 6.28 11.13
CA LEU A 11 -9.58 6.01 9.89
C LEU A 11 -10.46 7.18 9.46
N ASP A 12 -11.03 7.94 10.40
CA ASP A 12 -11.84 9.13 10.10
C ASP A 12 -11.00 10.23 9.44
N ASN A 13 -9.77 10.45 9.94
CA ASN A 13 -8.85 11.42 9.35
C ASN A 13 -8.32 10.94 7.99
N VAL A 14 -8.10 9.63 7.82
CA VAL A 14 -7.74 9.06 6.53
C VAL A 14 -8.86 9.27 5.52
N GLU A 15 -10.11 8.99 5.89
CA GLU A 15 -11.26 9.18 4.99
C GLU A 15 -11.42 10.64 4.58
N LYS A 16 -11.29 11.58 5.52
CA LYS A 16 -11.32 13.02 5.22
C LYS A 16 -10.21 13.41 4.23
N ALA A 17 -8.98 12.94 4.46
CA ALA A 17 -7.87 13.23 3.56
C ALA A 17 -8.10 12.68 2.14
N LEU A 18 -8.62 11.45 2.02
CA LEU A 18 -8.93 10.86 0.72
C LEU A 18 -10.11 11.57 0.03
N LEU A 19 -11.11 12.02 0.79
CA LEU A 19 -12.22 12.81 0.26
C LEU A 19 -11.74 14.17 -0.27
N ASP A 20 -10.77 14.79 0.42
CA ASP A 20 -10.15 16.02 -0.06
C ASP A 20 -9.37 15.79 -1.36
N VAL A 21 -8.69 14.65 -1.51
CA VAL A 21 -8.05 14.25 -2.77
C VAL A 21 -9.08 14.08 -3.88
N GLU A 22 -10.16 13.32 -3.65
CA GLU A 22 -11.24 13.12 -4.63
C GLU A 22 -11.83 14.45 -5.12
N ARG A 23 -12.18 15.35 -4.19
CA ARG A 23 -12.75 16.67 -4.50
C ARG A 23 -11.83 17.55 -5.32
N ASN A 24 -10.52 17.38 -5.18
CA ASN A 24 -9.52 18.17 -5.88
C ASN A 24 -8.85 17.41 -7.05
N TRP A 25 -9.31 16.20 -7.38
CA TRP A 25 -8.57 15.31 -8.29
C TRP A 25 -8.34 15.94 -9.66
N THR A 26 -9.34 16.59 -10.24
CA THR A 26 -9.19 17.28 -11.53
C THR A 26 -8.03 18.28 -11.50
N LYS A 27 -7.99 19.13 -10.46
CA LYS A 27 -6.91 20.12 -10.29
C LYS A 27 -5.55 19.46 -10.08
N ILE A 28 -5.50 18.39 -9.29
CA ILE A 28 -4.26 17.63 -9.06
C ILE A 28 -3.77 17.03 -10.39
N ASN A 29 -4.66 16.41 -11.16
CA ASN A 29 -4.32 15.74 -12.39
C ASN A 29 -3.90 16.73 -13.50
N ASP A 30 -4.56 17.89 -13.57
CA ASP A 30 -4.17 18.98 -14.46
C ASP A 30 -2.78 19.55 -14.10
N GLN A 31 -2.47 19.64 -12.80
CA GLN A 31 -1.14 20.05 -12.34
C GLN A 31 -0.06 19.02 -12.72
N LEU A 32 -0.33 17.73 -12.55
CA LEU A 32 0.60 16.66 -12.94
C LEU A 32 0.89 16.69 -14.45
N GLU A 33 -0.14 16.95 -15.26
CA GLU A 33 0.02 17.12 -16.70
C GLU A 33 0.84 18.37 -17.04
N TYR A 34 0.55 19.52 -16.39
CA TYR A 34 1.32 20.75 -16.54
C TYR A 34 2.80 20.57 -16.21
N GLU A 35 3.11 19.80 -15.16
CA GLU A 35 4.47 19.45 -14.74
C GLU A 35 5.14 18.37 -15.62
N LYS A 36 4.46 17.88 -16.66
CA LYS A 36 4.94 16.80 -17.55
C LYS A 36 5.21 15.49 -16.81
N LEU A 37 4.51 15.26 -15.69
CA LEU A 37 4.50 13.99 -14.95
C LEU A 37 3.46 13.01 -15.50
N GLY A 38 2.59 13.50 -16.39
CA GLY A 38 1.56 12.76 -17.12
C GLY A 38 0.26 12.62 -16.33
N LYS A 39 -0.86 12.62 -17.07
CA LYS A 39 -2.19 12.32 -16.50
C LYS A 39 -2.23 10.94 -15.85
N ARG A 40 -2.92 10.89 -14.73
CA ARG A 40 -3.27 9.69 -13.98
C ARG A 40 -4.73 9.32 -14.25
N ASP A 41 -5.06 8.07 -13.96
CA ASP A 41 -6.43 7.56 -13.99
C ASP A 41 -7.34 8.35 -13.03
N SER A 42 -8.65 8.21 -13.16
CA SER A 42 -9.59 8.89 -12.26
C SER A 42 -9.42 8.44 -10.81
N PHE A 43 -9.47 9.39 -9.89
CA PHE A 43 -9.68 9.12 -8.47
C PHE A 43 -11.11 9.53 -8.12
N ASP A 44 -12.01 8.56 -8.13
CA ASP A 44 -13.44 8.73 -7.87
C ASP A 44 -13.85 8.08 -6.55
N SER A 45 -15.16 8.10 -6.25
CA SER A 45 -15.70 7.48 -5.05
C SER A 45 -15.45 5.97 -4.96
N VAL A 46 -15.32 5.27 -6.09
CA VAL A 46 -15.04 3.83 -6.13
C VAL A 46 -13.60 3.59 -5.70
N ILE A 47 -12.64 4.30 -6.30
CA ILE A 47 -11.23 4.22 -5.92
C ILE A 47 -11.01 4.67 -4.47
N ARG A 48 -11.68 5.74 -4.02
CA ARG A 48 -11.65 6.16 -2.62
C ARG A 48 -12.16 5.06 -1.68
N GLY A 49 -13.27 4.41 -2.03
CA GLY A 49 -13.82 3.29 -1.26
C GLY A 49 -12.81 2.15 -1.12
N ARG A 50 -12.19 1.74 -2.22
CA ARG A 50 -11.16 0.69 -2.25
C ARG A 50 -9.90 1.07 -1.46
N MET A 51 -9.48 2.33 -1.51
CA MET A 51 -8.39 2.85 -0.66
C MET A 51 -8.75 2.75 0.82
N MET A 52 -9.99 3.11 1.21
CA MET A 52 -10.46 2.96 2.59
C MET A 52 -10.51 1.50 3.03
N ASP A 53 -10.91 0.58 2.16
CA ASP A 53 -10.87 -0.86 2.43
C ASP A 53 -9.44 -1.35 2.71
N ALA A 54 -8.46 -0.89 1.92
CA ALA A 54 -7.06 -1.20 2.14
C ALA A 54 -6.54 -0.64 3.49
N TYR A 55 -6.92 0.58 3.86
CA TYR A 55 -6.57 1.16 5.16
C TYR A 55 -7.21 0.41 6.33
N ARG A 56 -8.48 -0.01 6.22
CA ARG A 56 -9.16 -0.84 7.23
C ARG A 56 -8.45 -2.20 7.37
N HIS A 57 -8.05 -2.79 6.26
CA HIS A 57 -7.31 -4.05 6.26
C HIS A 57 -5.95 -3.89 6.96
N LEU A 58 -5.19 -2.84 6.62
CA LEU A 58 -3.91 -2.55 7.25
C LEU A 58 -4.05 -2.26 8.75
N ASP A 59 -5.07 -1.49 9.17
CA ASP A 59 -5.35 -1.22 10.57
C ASP A 59 -5.68 -2.51 11.36
N ASN A 60 -6.40 -3.44 10.74
CA ASN A 60 -6.67 -4.76 11.31
C ASN A 60 -5.39 -5.60 11.45
N LEU A 61 -4.50 -5.57 10.46
CA LEU A 61 -3.19 -6.24 10.53
C LEU A 61 -2.33 -5.67 11.67
N LEU A 62 -2.31 -4.34 11.82
CA LEU A 62 -1.64 -3.67 12.95
C LEU A 62 -2.25 -4.11 14.28
N GLY A 63 -3.58 -4.11 14.40
CA GLY A 63 -4.29 -4.58 15.60
C GLY A 63 -3.97 -6.02 16.00
N LYS A 64 -3.59 -6.85 15.02
CA LYS A 64 -3.15 -8.24 15.21
C LYS A 64 -1.64 -8.38 15.45
N GLY A 65 -0.89 -7.28 15.44
CA GLY A 65 0.57 -7.29 15.60
C GLY A 65 1.30 -7.94 14.42
N VAL A 66 0.73 -7.88 13.20
CA VAL A 66 1.41 -8.42 12.01
C VAL A 66 2.55 -7.48 11.62
N GLU A 67 3.77 -7.99 11.71
CA GLU A 67 4.97 -7.26 11.29
C GLU A 67 5.10 -7.26 9.75
N PRO A 68 5.38 -6.12 9.09
CA PRO A 68 5.35 -5.99 7.62
C PRO A 68 6.20 -7.00 6.85
N PHE A 69 7.40 -7.33 7.34
CA PHE A 69 8.32 -8.30 6.72
C PHE A 69 8.34 -9.65 7.45
N SER A 70 7.28 -9.98 8.19
CA SER A 70 7.04 -11.37 8.60
C SER A 70 6.51 -12.18 7.40
N THR A 71 6.52 -13.51 7.47
CA THR A 71 5.93 -14.35 6.42
C THR A 71 4.48 -13.94 6.11
N LYS A 72 3.70 -13.66 7.17
CA LYS A 72 2.33 -13.16 7.02
C LYS A 72 2.29 -11.75 6.43
N GLY A 73 3.12 -10.83 6.93
CA GLY A 73 3.16 -9.46 6.39
C GLY A 73 3.49 -9.42 4.90
N LEU A 74 4.46 -10.23 4.46
CA LEU A 74 4.85 -10.34 3.05
C LEU A 74 3.72 -10.84 2.15
N SER A 75 2.89 -11.77 2.62
CA SER A 75 1.73 -12.23 1.85
C SER A 75 0.60 -11.20 1.75
N GLU A 76 0.56 -10.21 2.65
CA GLU A 76 -0.51 -9.20 2.69
C GLU A 76 -0.19 -7.97 1.82
N ILE A 77 1.08 -7.69 1.52
CA ILE A 77 1.49 -6.56 0.66
C ILE A 77 0.84 -6.63 -0.74
N PRO A 78 0.93 -7.73 -1.50
CA PRO A 78 0.27 -7.78 -2.80
C PRO A 78 -1.26 -7.78 -2.68
N GLU A 79 -1.81 -8.29 -1.57
CA GLU A 79 -3.26 -8.24 -1.33
C GLU A 79 -3.75 -6.81 -1.11
N LEU A 80 -2.99 -5.95 -0.44
CA LEU A 80 -3.32 -4.52 -0.34
C LEU A 80 -3.44 -3.88 -1.73
N ASN A 81 -2.55 -4.24 -2.66
CA ASN A 81 -2.62 -3.76 -4.04
C ASN A 81 -3.89 -4.27 -4.75
N ASN A 82 -4.24 -5.54 -4.56
CA ASN A 82 -5.46 -6.12 -5.11
C ASN A 82 -6.73 -5.47 -4.55
N ILE A 83 -6.75 -5.13 -3.25
CA ILE A 83 -7.88 -4.41 -2.63
C ILE A 83 -8.03 -3.03 -3.27
N VAL A 84 -6.93 -2.29 -3.51
CA VAL A 84 -7.00 -0.97 -4.15
C VAL A 84 -7.49 -1.07 -5.59
N HIS A 85 -7.01 -2.04 -6.37
CA HIS A 85 -7.36 -2.17 -7.79
C HIS A 85 -8.74 -2.78 -8.02
N TYR A 86 -9.11 -3.80 -7.26
CA TYR A 86 -10.29 -4.63 -7.54
C TYR A 86 -11.30 -4.63 -6.39
N GLY A 87 -10.98 -4.07 -5.23
CA GLY A 87 -11.81 -4.18 -4.03
C GLY A 87 -11.94 -5.63 -3.59
N PHE A 88 -13.09 -5.96 -3.00
CA PHE A 88 -13.49 -7.34 -2.67
C PHE A 88 -14.45 -7.96 -3.69
N ASP A 89 -14.56 -7.36 -4.87
CA ASP A 89 -15.40 -7.85 -5.96
C ASP A 89 -14.82 -9.14 -6.54
N ILE A 90 -15.55 -10.24 -6.35
CA ILE A 90 -15.11 -11.58 -6.78
C ILE A 90 -15.14 -11.69 -8.30
N GLU A 91 -16.16 -11.13 -8.96
CA GLU A 91 -16.30 -11.23 -10.42
C GLU A 91 -15.17 -10.46 -11.10
N LEU A 92 -14.87 -9.25 -10.61
CA LEU A 92 -13.78 -8.44 -11.11
C LEU A 92 -12.41 -9.11 -10.85
N ARG A 93 -12.20 -9.71 -9.68
CA ARG A 93 -10.95 -10.45 -9.41
C ARG A 93 -10.79 -11.69 -10.28
N LEU A 94 -11.88 -12.38 -10.62
CA LEU A 94 -11.86 -13.51 -11.55
C LEU A 94 -11.54 -13.04 -12.97
N GLU A 95 -12.15 -11.96 -13.43
CA GLU A 95 -11.87 -11.33 -14.73
C GLU A 95 -10.38 -10.97 -14.86
N PHE A 96 -9.81 -10.37 -13.82
CA PHE A 96 -8.42 -9.91 -13.80
C PHE A 96 -7.43 -10.93 -13.21
N ASN A 97 -7.81 -12.20 -13.03
CA ASN A 97 -6.98 -13.20 -12.36
C ASN A 97 -5.59 -13.35 -13.01
N THR A 98 -5.50 -13.34 -14.34
CA THR A 98 -4.22 -13.42 -15.06
C THR A 98 -3.30 -12.24 -14.70
N ALA A 99 -3.84 -11.03 -14.62
CA ALA A 99 -3.07 -9.84 -14.23
C ALA A 99 -2.64 -9.89 -12.76
N ILE A 100 -3.51 -10.40 -11.88
CA ILE A 100 -3.19 -10.63 -10.46
C ILE A 100 -2.02 -11.60 -10.33
N GLN A 101 -2.05 -12.75 -11.02
CA GLN A 101 -0.96 -13.73 -10.97
C GLN A 101 0.36 -13.15 -11.50
N ALA A 102 0.31 -12.43 -12.63
CA ALA A 102 1.51 -11.79 -13.18
C ALA A 102 2.12 -10.75 -12.22
N ASN A 103 1.29 -9.99 -11.51
CA ASN A 103 1.76 -9.05 -10.48
C ASN A 103 2.35 -9.78 -9.26
N LEU A 104 1.75 -10.89 -8.83
CA LEU A 104 2.28 -11.70 -7.73
C LEU A 104 3.67 -12.28 -8.05
N GLU A 105 3.89 -12.74 -9.28
CA GLU A 105 5.20 -13.23 -9.73
C GLU A 105 6.26 -12.13 -9.70
N LYS A 106 5.93 -10.94 -10.19
CA LYS A 106 6.84 -9.78 -10.16
C LYS A 106 7.12 -9.32 -8.73
N PHE A 107 6.09 -9.26 -7.89
CA PHE A 107 6.22 -8.95 -6.47
C PHE A 107 7.21 -9.90 -5.80
N ALA A 108 7.05 -11.21 -6.01
CA ALA A 108 7.92 -12.22 -5.41
C ALA A 108 9.40 -12.05 -5.82
N GLN A 109 9.68 -11.62 -7.05
CA GLN A 109 11.04 -11.34 -7.51
C GLN A 109 11.60 -10.04 -6.92
N ASN A 110 10.77 -9.00 -6.89
CA ASN A 110 11.20 -7.65 -6.56
C ASN A 110 11.28 -7.39 -5.04
N ILE A 111 10.49 -8.09 -4.21
CA ILE A 111 10.47 -7.91 -2.75
C ILE A 111 11.72 -8.45 -2.05
N VAL A 112 12.37 -9.49 -2.60
CA VAL A 112 13.55 -10.14 -2.01
C VAL A 112 14.68 -9.16 -1.66
N PRO A 113 15.15 -8.27 -2.56
CA PRO A 113 16.18 -7.30 -2.22
C PRO A 113 15.74 -6.32 -1.12
N ILE A 114 14.46 -5.90 -1.10
CA ILE A 114 13.93 -4.99 -0.08
C ILE A 114 13.84 -5.68 1.27
N GLU A 115 13.34 -6.91 1.31
CA GLU A 115 13.27 -7.71 2.53
C GLU A 115 14.67 -7.92 3.13
N LYS A 116 15.64 -8.31 2.30
CA LYS A 116 17.04 -8.50 2.74
C LYS A 116 17.62 -7.20 3.30
N TRP A 117 17.35 -6.08 2.62
CA TRP A 117 17.76 -4.76 3.09
C TRP A 117 17.12 -4.43 4.44
N TYR A 118 15.79 -4.57 4.57
CA TYR A 118 15.04 -4.30 5.79
C TYR A 118 15.57 -5.14 6.96
N ARG A 119 15.67 -6.46 6.79
CA ARG A 119 16.17 -7.38 7.83
C ARG A 119 17.58 -7.04 8.29
N LYS A 120 18.45 -6.54 7.41
CA LYS A 120 19.81 -6.09 7.76
C LYS A 120 19.77 -4.81 8.59
N HIS A 121 18.95 -3.84 8.21
CA HIS A 121 18.90 -2.51 8.83
C HIS A 121 18.03 -2.44 10.08
N MET A 122 17.22 -3.48 10.32
CA MET A 122 16.44 -3.62 11.55
C MET A 122 17.20 -4.34 12.68
N LYS A 123 18.44 -4.80 12.46
CA LYS A 123 19.30 -5.36 13.52
C LYS A 123 19.86 -4.25 14.41
N GLY A 124 19.81 -4.45 15.73
CA GLY A 124 20.31 -3.47 16.71
C GLY A 124 19.23 -2.48 17.12
N GLU A 125 19.54 -1.18 17.07
CA GLU A 125 18.61 -0.09 17.34
C GLU A 125 18.11 0.54 16.02
N PRO A 126 17.00 0.06 15.46
CA PRO A 126 16.47 0.59 14.20
C PRO A 126 15.89 1.99 14.38
N HIS A 127 16.06 2.83 13.36
CA HIS A 127 15.32 4.10 13.23
C HIS A 127 14.07 3.88 12.35
N PRO A 128 12.85 3.77 12.91
CA PRO A 128 11.68 3.28 12.16
C PRO A 128 11.31 4.15 10.96
N LEU A 129 11.39 5.48 11.09
CA LEU A 129 11.07 6.40 9.98
C LEU A 129 12.06 6.29 8.82
N LYS A 130 13.34 6.00 9.13
CA LYS A 130 14.38 5.84 8.10
C LYS A 130 14.14 4.54 7.34
N ALA A 131 13.85 3.46 8.06
CA ALA A 131 13.48 2.18 7.46
C ALA A 131 12.25 2.33 6.56
N ALA A 132 11.18 2.98 7.05
CA ALA A 132 9.97 3.21 6.26
C ALA A 132 10.23 4.03 4.99
N ALA A 133 10.98 5.13 5.10
CA ALA A 133 11.32 5.98 3.94
C ALA A 133 12.14 5.23 2.89
N GLN A 134 13.13 4.43 3.31
CA GLN A 134 13.99 3.69 2.39
C GLN A 134 13.25 2.52 1.74
N VAL A 135 12.37 1.83 2.46
CA VAL A 135 11.46 0.82 1.88
C VAL A 135 10.53 1.47 0.86
N TYR A 136 9.94 2.62 1.16
CA TYR A 136 9.06 3.35 0.25
C TYR A 136 9.79 3.77 -1.04
N VAL A 137 10.98 4.37 -0.93
CA VAL A 137 11.79 4.75 -2.10
C VAL A 137 12.19 3.53 -2.92
N ALA A 138 12.55 2.42 -2.27
CA ALA A 138 12.85 1.19 -2.98
C ALA A 138 11.63 0.67 -3.73
N ALA A 139 10.44 0.63 -3.11
CA ALA A 139 9.20 0.21 -3.76
C ALA A 139 8.89 1.06 -5.01
N LEU A 140 9.07 2.39 -4.95
CA LEU A 140 8.90 3.27 -6.12
C LEU A 140 9.89 2.99 -7.26
N GLY A 141 11.09 2.49 -6.95
CA GLY A 141 12.12 2.16 -7.92
C GLY A 141 11.86 0.87 -8.71
N PHE A 142 10.88 0.07 -8.30
CA PHE A 142 10.50 -1.18 -8.94
C PHE A 142 9.01 -1.15 -9.28
N PRO A 143 8.63 -0.76 -10.51
CA PRO A 143 7.24 -0.81 -10.93
C PRO A 143 6.67 -2.23 -10.74
N GLN A 144 5.59 -2.35 -9.94
CA GLN A 144 4.94 -3.60 -9.50
C GLN A 144 5.71 -4.43 -8.44
N LEU A 145 6.43 -3.72 -7.57
CA LEU A 145 6.69 -4.11 -6.18
C LEU A 145 5.52 -3.66 -5.28
#